data_AF-A0A016TR31-F1
#
_entry.id   AF-A0A016TR31-F1
#
_cell.length_a   1.000
_cell.length_b   1.000
_cell.length_c   1.000
_cell.angle_alpha   90.00
_cell.angle_beta   90.00
_cell.angle_gamma   90.00
#
_symmetry.space_group_name_H-M   'P 1'
#
loop_
_entity.id
_entity.type
_entity.pdbx_description
1 polymer ?
#
loop_
_entity_poly.entity_id
_entity_poly.type
_entity_poly.pdbx_seq_one_letter_code
_entity_poly.pdbx_strand_id
1 'polypeptide(L)'
;MEMKMLGWMAGVTRYVHICNEDIRRRFGIATMADKFREARLRWYGHFLRADTATVCKVVLNQVPGNRPRRQPKQRWIDTLHSGLKLAGIHPDQAHDRAKWRQRISKADPAITRDKR
;
A
#
# COMPACT_ATOMS: atom_id res chain seq x y z
N MET A 1 17.28 1.61 -3.55
CA MET A 1 17.61 3.03 -3.82
C MET A 1 17.15 3.95 -2.72
N GLU A 2 15.87 3.91 -2.32
CA GLU A 2 15.26 4.78 -1.28
C GLU A 2 16.20 5.08 -0.09
N MET A 3 16.63 4.06 0.66
CA MET A 3 17.49 4.26 1.85
C MET A 3 18.88 4.84 1.52
N LYS A 4 19.43 4.53 0.34
CA LYS A 4 20.71 5.08 -0.11
C LYS A 4 20.60 6.57 -0.41
N MET A 5 19.50 7.00 -1.04
CA MET A 5 19.23 8.41 -1.33
C MET A 5 18.91 9.19 -0.04
N LEU A 6 18.04 8.66 0.82
CA LEU A 6 17.70 9.31 2.09
C LEU A 6 18.91 9.39 3.03
N GLY A 7 19.73 8.35 3.07
CA GLY A 7 20.99 8.36 3.83
C GLY A 7 21.93 9.46 3.34
N TRP A 8 22.09 9.60 2.02
CA TRP A 8 22.93 10.66 1.43
C TRP A 8 22.40 12.06 1.76
N MET A 9 21.10 12.32 1.56
CA MET A 9 20.48 13.61 1.88
C MET A 9 20.54 13.96 3.38
N ALA A 10 20.50 12.95 4.26
CA ALA A 10 20.63 13.14 5.70
C ALA A 10 22.09 13.22 6.19
N GLY A 11 23.08 13.11 5.29
CA GLY A 11 24.50 13.02 5.66
C GLY A 11 24.85 11.78 6.48
N VAL A 12 24.01 10.75 6.45
CA VAL A 12 24.18 9.54 7.27
C VAL A 12 25.05 8.55 6.52
N THR A 13 26.22 8.26 7.09
CA THR A 13 27.07 7.16 6.62
C THR A 13 26.63 5.86 7.30
N ARG A 14 26.99 4.71 6.68
CA ARG A 14 26.66 3.38 7.24
C ARG A 14 27.22 3.14 8.65
N TYR A 15 28.25 3.89 9.06
CA TYR A 15 28.90 3.76 10.37
C TYR A 15 28.12 4.40 11.52
N VAL A 16 27.14 5.25 11.25
CA VAL A 16 26.37 5.96 12.29
C VAL A 16 25.25 5.07 12.88
N HIS A 17 25.04 3.86 12.33
CA HIS A 17 24.08 2.86 12.83
C HIS A 17 22.66 3.41 13.11
N ILE A 18 22.20 4.38 12.32
CA ILE A 18 20.83 4.91 12.42
C ILE A 18 19.86 3.95 11.73
N CYS A 19 18.72 3.66 12.37
CA CYS A 19 17.70 2.79 11.80
C CYS A 19 16.99 3.45 10.60
N ASN A 20 16.61 2.64 9.61
CA ASN A 20 15.87 3.12 8.43
C ASN A 20 14.55 3.80 8.78
N GLU A 21 13.91 3.41 9.89
CA GLU A 21 12.71 4.04 10.40
C GLU A 21 12.97 5.48 10.87
N ASP A 22 14.08 5.72 11.57
CA ASP A 22 14.47 7.06 12.00
C ASP A 22 14.79 7.97 10.82
N ILE A 23 15.46 7.44 9.79
CA ILE A 23 15.75 8.17 8.55
C ILE A 23 14.42 8.58 7.87
N ARG A 24 13.48 7.65 7.70
CA ARG A 24 12.16 7.95 7.13
C ARG A 24 11.37 8.95 7.97
N ARG A 25 11.42 8.84 9.30
CA ARG A 25 10.77 9.77 10.23
C ARG A 25 11.30 11.19 10.07
N ARG A 26 12.62 11.37 9.90
CA ARG A 26 13.23 12.68 9.64
C ARG A 26 12.68 13.36 8.39
N PHE A 27 12.40 12.59 7.34
CA PHE A 27 11.85 13.13 6.08
C PHE A 27 10.31 13.06 6.00
N GLY A 28 9.63 12.52 7.01
CA GLY A 28 8.17 12.34 6.98
C GLY A 28 7.69 11.36 5.90
N ILE A 29 8.53 10.41 5.47
CA ILE A 29 8.21 9.50 4.35
C ILE A 29 7.57 8.22 4.88
N ALA A 30 6.46 7.80 4.26
CA ALA A 30 5.82 6.54 4.58
C ALA A 30 6.67 5.34 4.13
N THR A 31 6.50 4.19 4.79
CA THR A 31 7.21 2.99 4.36
C THR A 31 6.73 2.53 2.99
N MET A 32 7.61 1.84 2.25
CA MET A 32 7.24 1.26 0.96
C MET A 32 6.05 0.30 1.07
N ALA A 33 5.95 -0.45 2.18
CA ALA A 33 4.83 -1.33 2.45
C ALA A 33 3.50 -0.56 2.56
N ASP A 34 3.52 0.62 3.19
CA ASP A 34 2.35 1.50 3.28
C ASP A 34 1.93 2.03 1.91
N LYS A 35 2.89 2.32 1.02
CA LYS A 35 2.62 2.75 -0.35
C LYS A 35 2.05 1.65 -1.23
N PHE A 36 2.58 0.44 -1.14
CA PHE A 36 1.98 -0.71 -1.81
C PHE A 36 0.57 -1.00 -1.31
N ARG A 37 0.31 -0.80 -0.01
CA ARG A 37 -1.03 -0.91 0.55
C ARG A 37 -1.96 0.20 0.04
N GLU A 38 -1.51 1.44 0.02
CA GLU A 38 -2.26 2.58 -0.53
C GLU A 38 -2.64 2.33 -2.00
N ALA A 39 -1.68 1.95 -2.86
CA ALA A 39 -1.94 1.66 -4.26
C ALA A 39 -2.98 0.55 -4.46
N ARG A 40 -2.88 -0.51 -3.66
CA ARG A 40 -3.84 -1.62 -3.67
C ARG A 40 -5.25 -1.17 -3.29
N LEU A 41 -5.39 -0.39 -2.23
CA LEU A 41 -6.68 0.13 -1.78
C LEU A 41 -7.25 1.18 -2.74
N ARG A 42 -6.40 1.96 -3.41
CA ARG A 42 -6.82 2.85 -4.51
C ARG A 42 -7.45 2.05 -5.65
N TRP A 43 -6.78 0.97 -6.08
CA TRP A 43 -7.29 0.09 -7.13
C TRP A 43 -8.58 -0.62 -6.70
N TYR A 44 -8.65 -1.13 -5.46
CA TYR A 44 -9.86 -1.78 -4.95
C TYR A 44 -11.04 -0.81 -4.82
N GLY A 45 -10.81 0.42 -4.35
CA GLY A 45 -11.86 1.43 -4.34
C GLY A 45 -12.33 1.80 -5.75
N HIS A 46 -11.44 1.83 -6.74
CA HIS A 46 -11.82 2.01 -8.14
C HIS A 46 -12.72 0.86 -8.61
N PHE A 47 -12.30 -0.37 -8.30
CA PHE A 47 -13.06 -1.58 -8.60
C PHE A 47 -14.46 -1.57 -7.98
N LEU A 48 -14.62 -1.18 -6.72
CA LEU A 48 -15.93 -1.08 -6.06
C LEU A 48 -16.88 -0.05 -6.67
N ARG A 49 -16.34 0.95 -7.38
CA ARG A 49 -17.13 1.99 -8.06
C ARG A 49 -17.41 1.66 -9.52
N ALA A 50 -16.70 0.69 -10.08
CA ALA A 50 -16.88 0.28 -11.47
C ALA A 50 -18.07 -0.66 -11.55
N ASP A 51 -19.09 -0.29 -12.33
CA ASP A 51 -20.25 -1.13 -12.63
C ASP A 51 -19.86 -2.29 -13.55
N THR A 52 -19.13 -3.27 -13.01
CA THR A 52 -18.56 -4.38 -13.79
C THR A 52 -18.69 -5.69 -13.05
N ALA A 53 -19.91 -6.25 -13.05
CA ALA A 53 -20.23 -7.56 -12.51
C ALA A 53 -19.30 -8.70 -13.03
N THR A 54 -18.70 -8.53 -14.21
CA THR A 54 -17.81 -9.50 -14.86
C THR A 54 -16.40 -9.54 -14.24
N VAL A 55 -15.82 -8.37 -13.93
CA VAL A 55 -14.49 -8.28 -13.28
C VAL A 55 -14.58 -8.73 -11.83
N CYS A 56 -15.74 -8.47 -11.20
CA CYS A 56 -16.01 -8.89 -9.83
C CYS A 56 -15.90 -10.39 -9.63
N LYS A 57 -16.37 -11.19 -10.58
CA LYS A 57 -16.21 -12.64 -10.51
C LYS A 57 -14.74 -13.03 -10.56
N VAL A 58 -13.94 -12.62 -11.54
CA VAL A 58 -12.54 -13.09 -11.66
C VAL A 58 -11.66 -12.71 -10.45
N VAL A 59 -11.83 -11.51 -9.89
CA VAL A 59 -11.03 -11.03 -8.75
C VAL A 59 -11.48 -11.65 -7.41
N LEU A 60 -12.79 -11.88 -7.24
CA LEU A 60 -13.36 -12.47 -6.02
C LEU A 60 -13.50 -13.99 -6.09
N ASN A 61 -13.36 -14.60 -7.29
CA ASN A 61 -13.53 -16.02 -7.50
C ASN A 61 -12.50 -16.75 -6.66
N GLN A 62 -13.02 -17.34 -5.58
CA GLN A 62 -12.38 -18.42 -4.88
C GLN A 62 -12.19 -19.52 -5.92
N VAL A 63 -10.97 -19.66 -6.45
CA VAL A 63 -10.63 -20.82 -7.29
C VAL A 63 -10.94 -22.05 -6.44
N PRO A 64 -11.93 -22.88 -6.81
CA PRO A 64 -12.27 -24.06 -6.03
C PRO A 64 -11.09 -25.03 -6.07
N GLY A 65 -10.65 -25.51 -4.90
CA GLY A 65 -9.56 -26.47 -4.78
C GLY A 65 -8.75 -26.35 -3.49
N ASN A 66 -8.29 -27.49 -2.98
CA ASN A 66 -7.36 -27.56 -1.86
C ASN A 66 -5.94 -27.24 -2.34
N ARG A 67 -5.27 -26.30 -1.67
CA ARG A 67 -3.94 -25.83 -2.07
C ARG A 67 -2.85 -26.74 -1.48
N PRO A 68 -1.77 -27.05 -2.21
CA PRO A 68 -0.71 -27.91 -1.69
C PRO A 68 -0.10 -27.36 -0.40
N ARG A 69 0.21 -28.26 0.54
CA ARG A 69 0.59 -28.01 1.95
C ARG A 69 1.81 -27.10 2.19
N ARG A 70 2.51 -26.67 1.13
CA ARG A 70 3.77 -25.91 1.21
C ARG A 70 3.71 -24.45 0.72
N GLN A 71 2.60 -23.97 0.15
CA GLN A 71 2.49 -22.57 -0.29
C GLN A 71 2.04 -21.64 0.84
N PRO A 72 2.47 -20.35 0.87
CA PRO A 72 1.93 -19.37 1.79
C PRO A 72 0.41 -19.29 1.65
N LYS A 73 -0.31 -19.38 2.78
CA LYS A 73 -1.77 -19.40 2.81
C LYS A 73 -2.42 -18.05 2.48
N GLN A 74 -1.63 -16.98 2.36
CA GLN A 74 -2.11 -15.62 2.20
C GLN A 74 -2.63 -15.36 0.78
N ARG A 75 -3.94 -15.15 0.67
CA ARG A 75 -4.60 -14.73 -0.58
C ARG A 75 -4.46 -13.22 -0.77
N TRP A 76 -4.68 -12.80 -2.02
CA TRP A 76 -4.83 -11.39 -2.35
C TRP A 76 -5.92 -10.72 -1.51
N ILE A 77 -7.09 -11.36 -1.40
CA ILE A 77 -8.22 -10.91 -0.56
C ILE A 77 -7.82 -10.76 0.91
N ASP A 78 -7.05 -11.70 1.46
CA ASP A 78 -6.63 -11.65 2.88
C ASP A 78 -5.76 -10.41 3.14
N THR A 79 -4.88 -10.10 2.18
CA THR A 79 -4.04 -8.91 2.26
C THR A 79 -4.83 -7.62 2.05
N LEU A 80 -5.88 -7.66 1.23
CA LEU A 80 -6.83 -6.57 1.05
C LEU A 80 -7.61 -6.29 2.33
N HIS A 81 -8.18 -7.32 2.95
CA HIS A 81 -8.90 -7.23 4.23
C HIS A 81 -7.99 -6.74 5.36
N SER A 82 -6.76 -7.25 5.44
CA SER A 82 -5.75 -6.74 6.37
C SER A 82 -5.50 -5.24 6.14
N GLY A 83 -5.39 -4.82 4.88
CA GLY A 83 -5.17 -3.42 4.53
C GLY A 83 -6.35 -2.51 4.89
N LEU A 84 -7.58 -2.97 4.66
CA LEU A 84 -8.81 -2.26 5.06
C LEU A 84 -8.92 -2.14 6.58
N LYS A 85 -8.61 -3.23 7.32
CA LYS A 85 -8.59 -3.25 8.78
C LYS A 85 -7.58 -2.27 9.35
N LEU A 86 -6.35 -2.23 8.80
CA LEU A 86 -5.32 -1.28 9.20
C LEU A 86 -5.69 0.17 8.90
N ALA A 87 -6.46 0.41 7.83
CA ALA A 87 -6.94 1.76 7.48
C ALA A 87 -8.21 2.16 8.25
N GLY A 88 -8.89 1.21 8.90
CA GLY A 88 -10.16 1.44 9.60
C GLY A 88 -11.30 1.83 8.66
N ILE A 89 -11.33 1.28 7.43
CA ILE A 89 -12.32 1.63 6.41
C ILE A 89 -13.16 0.41 6.05
N HIS A 90 -14.47 0.61 5.92
CA HIS A 90 -15.38 -0.39 5.35
C HIS A 90 -15.46 -0.25 3.82
N PRO A 91 -15.48 -1.35 3.03
CA PRO A 91 -15.62 -1.32 1.57
C PRO A 91 -16.70 -0.36 1.05
N ASP A 92 -17.87 -0.30 1.68
CA ASP A 92 -18.99 0.55 1.22
C ASP A 92 -18.65 2.04 1.19
N GLN A 93 -17.71 2.47 2.05
CA GLN A 93 -17.22 3.84 2.10
C GLN A 93 -16.39 4.21 0.85
N ALA A 94 -16.14 3.26 -0.06
CA ALA A 94 -15.49 3.55 -1.33
C ALA A 94 -16.28 4.57 -2.15
N HIS A 95 -17.61 4.61 -2.09
CA HIS A 95 -18.40 5.56 -2.88
C HIS A 95 -18.07 7.03 -2.54
N ASP A 96 -17.76 7.32 -1.27
CA ASP A 96 -17.20 8.60 -0.86
C ASP A 96 -15.71 8.68 -1.21
N ARG A 97 -15.41 9.32 -2.34
CA ARG A 97 -14.03 9.49 -2.83
C ARG A 97 -13.15 10.29 -1.87
N ALA A 98 -13.70 11.30 -1.22
CA ALA A 98 -12.93 12.18 -0.34
C ALA A 98 -12.51 11.42 0.93
N LYS A 99 -13.48 10.77 1.58
CA LYS A 99 -13.24 9.94 2.76
C LYS A 99 -12.33 8.75 2.46
N TRP A 100 -12.53 8.08 1.32
CA TRP A 100 -11.67 6.97 0.89
C TRP A 100 -10.22 7.42 0.72
N ARG A 101 -9.99 8.51 -0.01
CA ARG A 101 -8.64 9.07 -0.23
C ARG A 101 -7.99 9.48 1.08
N GLN A 102 -8.71 10.22 1.93
CA GLN A 102 -8.18 10.71 3.21
C GLN A 102 -7.69 9.56 4.10
N ARG A 103 -8.43 8.45 4.13
CA ARG A 103 -8.11 7.32 5.02
C ARG A 103 -7.00 6.40 4.48
N ILE A 104 -6.91 6.23 3.16
CA ILE A 104 -5.87 5.37 2.57
C ILE A 104 -4.55 6.10 2.30
N SER A 105 -4.59 7.43 2.23
CA SER A 105 -3.43 8.21 1.83
C SER A 105 -2.27 8.06 2.80
N LYS A 106 -1.07 7.92 2.25
CA LYS A 106 0.19 7.89 2.99
C LYS A 106 1.10 8.99 2.47
N ALA A 107 2.00 9.48 3.31
CA ALA A 107 2.94 10.52 2.91
C ALA A 107 3.75 10.04 1.69
N ASP A 108 3.68 10.78 0.58
CA ASP A 108 4.49 10.49 -0.58
C ASP A 108 5.98 10.69 -0.24
N PRO A 109 6.89 9.83 -0.71
CA PRO A 109 8.29 10.20 -0.72
C PRO A 109 8.40 11.51 -1.49
N ALA A 110 9.16 12.47 -0.96
CA ALA A 110 9.50 13.68 -1.69
C ALA A 110 10.38 13.29 -2.89
N ILE A 111 9.75 12.84 -3.98
CA ILE A 111 10.41 12.71 -5.27
C ILE A 111 10.33 14.12 -5.83
N THR A 112 11.39 14.90 -5.69
CA THR A 112 11.61 16.02 -6.59
C THR A 112 11.62 15.41 -7.99
N ARG A 113 10.47 15.46 -8.67
CA ARG A 113 10.41 15.16 -10.10
C ARG A 113 11.20 16.28 -10.74
N ASP A 114 12.45 16.00 -11.06
CA ASP A 114 13.25 16.86 -11.91
C ASP A 114 12.43 17.10 -13.18
N LYS A 115 12.00 18.35 -13.36
CA LYS A 115 11.21 18.75 -14.53
C LYS A 115 12.20 18.83 -15.67
N ARG A 116 12.31 17.74 -16.43
CA ARG A 116 13.03 17.71 -17.69
C ARG A 116 12.22 18.37 -18.79
#